data_AF-X1PP88-F1
#
_entry.id   AF-X1PP88-F1
#
_cell.length_a   1.000
_cell.length_b   1.000
_cell.length_c   1.000
_cell.angle_alpha   90.00
_cell.angle_beta   90.00
_cell.angle_gamma   90.00
#
_symmetry.space_group_name_H-M   'P 1'
#
loop_
_entity.id
_entity.type
_entity.pdbx_description
1 polymer ?
#
loop_
_entity_poly.entity_id
_entity_poly.type
_entity_poly.pdbx_seq_one_letter_code
_entity_poly.pdbx_strand_id
1 'polypeptide(L)'
;GYDGVFFTGMAAKPVYLFINNGKAELRDAAHIWGKDTRQTEEILKSELGKDVEVACIGPSGEKLSHIAAVLSKNRTAARSGLGAVMGSKKLKAVAVKGKMKVPLADEEKTKELRKKWQAELGGHIVWLKPFGTPFLVDIGVQSGDSPVRNWTGVGVIDFPDFQPLAKEAVIERTDKKFACYMCPIGCGGYMKAGTGEYKYAAGARRPEYETTAMFGTNCLNNNLESIIKAGDICD
;
A
#
# COMPACT_ATOMS: atom_id res chain seq x y z
N GLY A 1 15.45 -8.59 16.77
CA GLY A 1 16.65 -8.37 15.93
C GLY A 1 17.04 -6.92 15.99
N TYR A 2 16.12 -6.04 15.59
CA TYR A 2 16.16 -4.60 15.81
C TYR A 2 14.73 -4.11 16.00
N ASP A 3 14.53 -3.03 16.76
CA ASP A 3 13.23 -2.36 16.90
C ASP A 3 13.10 -1.16 15.96
N GLY A 4 14.24 -0.60 15.54
CA GLY A 4 14.31 0.53 14.62
C GLY A 4 15.65 0.61 13.90
N VAL A 5 15.66 1.31 12.78
CA VAL A 5 16.86 1.60 11.98
C VAL A 5 16.89 3.09 11.70
N PHE A 6 17.98 3.74 12.07
CA PHE A 6 18.17 5.18 11.87
C PHE A 6 19.17 5.43 10.76
N PHE A 7 18.74 6.11 9.69
CA PHE A 7 19.60 6.48 8.58
C PHE A 7 20.03 7.95 8.71
N THR A 8 21.32 8.18 8.93
CA THR A 8 21.94 9.50 8.92
C THR A 8 22.83 9.65 7.69
N GLY A 9 23.17 10.90 7.34
CA GLY A 9 24.00 11.19 6.16
C GLY A 9 23.33 10.81 4.82
N MET A 10 24.17 10.61 3.80
CA MET A 10 23.83 10.24 2.43
C MET A 10 24.94 9.33 1.88
N ALA A 11 24.57 8.25 1.19
CA ALA A 11 25.55 7.36 0.56
C ALA A 11 26.19 8.01 -0.69
N ALA A 12 27.44 7.65 -0.99
CA ALA A 12 28.15 8.15 -2.18
C ALA A 12 27.48 7.67 -3.49
N LYS A 13 26.93 6.46 -3.47
CA LYS A 13 26.23 5.79 -4.57
C LYS A 13 24.92 5.15 -4.08
N PRO A 14 24.00 4.75 -4.97
CA PRO A 14 22.83 3.96 -4.59
C PRO A 14 23.17 2.72 -3.78
N VAL A 15 22.51 2.56 -2.63
CA VAL A 15 22.65 1.39 -1.75
C VAL A 15 21.28 0.86 -1.30
N TYR A 16 21.25 -0.38 -0.84
CA TYR A 16 20.14 -0.92 -0.04
C TYR A 16 20.68 -1.50 1.26
N LEU A 17 19.88 -1.44 2.33
CA LEU A 17 20.20 -2.11 3.59
C LEU A 17 19.68 -3.54 3.54
N PHE A 18 20.53 -4.53 3.81
CA PHE A 18 20.12 -5.90 4.05
C PHE A 18 20.29 -6.26 5.52
N ILE A 19 19.22 -6.75 6.14
CA ILE A 19 19.25 -7.29 7.50
C ILE A 19 18.92 -8.77 7.43
N ASN A 20 19.85 -9.64 7.83
CA ASN A 20 19.65 -11.08 7.90
C ASN A 20 19.91 -11.59 9.32
N ASN A 21 18.85 -12.00 10.03
CA ASN A 21 18.92 -12.52 11.40
C ASN A 21 19.77 -11.65 12.35
N GLY A 22 19.55 -10.34 12.32
CA GLY A 22 20.26 -9.39 13.18
C GLY A 22 21.65 -8.96 12.68
N LYS A 23 22.09 -9.40 11.49
CA LYS A 23 23.27 -8.86 10.83
C LYS A 23 22.86 -7.86 9.76
N ALA A 24 23.36 -6.63 9.86
CA ALA A 24 23.03 -5.53 8.96
C ALA A 24 24.22 -5.17 8.07
N GLU A 25 23.98 -4.97 6.78
CA GLU A 25 24.99 -4.52 5.82
C GLU A 25 24.38 -3.64 4.72
N LEU A 26 25.12 -2.60 4.31
CA LEU A 26 24.77 -1.80 3.14
C LEU A 26 25.38 -2.45 1.89
N ARG A 27 24.54 -2.71 0.90
CA ARG A 27 24.91 -3.33 -0.37
C ARG A 27 24.67 -2.37 -1.53
N ASP A 28 25.39 -2.57 -2.63
CA ASP A 28 25.22 -1.79 -3.85
C ASP A 28 23.82 -1.96 -4.43
N ALA A 29 23.19 -0.85 -4.83
CA ALA A 29 21.86 -0.84 -5.44
C ALA A 29 21.85 -0.22 -6.84
N ALA A 30 23.00 -0.08 -7.51
CA ALA A 30 23.07 0.59 -8.81
C ALA A 30 22.21 -0.14 -9.86
N HIS A 31 22.17 -1.47 -9.82
CA HIS A 31 21.43 -2.32 -10.75
C HIS A 31 19.89 -2.26 -10.57
N ILE A 32 19.41 -1.83 -9.39
CA ILE A 32 17.98 -1.65 -9.09
C ILE A 32 17.55 -0.18 -9.04
N TRP A 33 18.49 0.77 -9.12
CA TRP A 33 18.16 2.19 -9.25
C TRP A 33 17.45 2.44 -10.59
N GLY A 34 16.37 3.22 -10.57
CA GLY A 34 15.49 3.46 -11.71
C GLY A 34 14.39 2.41 -11.92
N LYS A 35 14.41 1.29 -11.18
CA LYS A 35 13.34 0.28 -11.22
C LYS A 35 12.14 0.73 -10.39
N ASP A 36 10.94 0.31 -10.81
CA ASP A 36 9.75 0.49 -9.98
C ASP A 36 9.80 -0.37 -8.70
N THR A 37 8.82 -0.19 -7.82
CA THR A 37 8.79 -0.84 -6.51
C THR A 37 8.59 -2.35 -6.62
N ARG A 38 7.77 -2.81 -7.57
CA ARG A 38 7.50 -4.25 -7.81
C ARG A 38 8.73 -4.94 -8.37
N GLN A 39 9.35 -4.35 -9.39
CA GLN A 39 10.60 -4.81 -9.97
C GLN A 39 11.71 -4.89 -8.90
N THR A 40 11.83 -3.85 -8.06
CA THR A 40 12.81 -3.82 -6.97
C THR A 40 12.58 -4.96 -5.99
N GLU A 41 11.33 -5.19 -5.57
CA GLU A 41 10.99 -6.28 -4.66
C GLU A 41 11.23 -7.67 -5.29
N GLU A 42 10.87 -7.87 -6.56
CA GLU A 42 11.08 -9.11 -7.30
C GLU A 42 12.56 -9.45 -7.47
N ILE A 43 13.39 -8.46 -7.83
CA ILE A 43 14.84 -8.63 -7.98
C ILE A 43 15.44 -9.02 -6.62
N LEU A 44 15.16 -8.26 -5.56
CA LEU A 44 15.72 -8.54 -4.23
C LEU A 44 15.24 -9.88 -3.66
N LYS A 45 14.00 -10.29 -3.91
CA LYS A 45 13.51 -11.63 -3.53
C LYS A 45 14.19 -12.76 -4.30
N SER A 46 14.51 -12.52 -5.57
CA SER A 46 15.23 -13.50 -6.39
C SER A 46 16.68 -13.67 -5.92
N GLU A 47 17.33 -12.58 -5.50
CA GLU A 47 18.72 -12.59 -5.01
C GLU A 47 18.86 -13.09 -3.57
N LEU A 48 17.93 -12.73 -2.68
CA LEU A 48 18.05 -12.93 -1.23
C LEU A 48 17.17 -14.07 -0.68
N GLY A 49 16.27 -14.57 -1.52
CA GLY A 49 15.29 -15.61 -1.22
C GLY A 49 13.87 -15.08 -1.03
N LYS A 50 12.87 -15.90 -1.35
CA LYS A 50 11.44 -15.54 -1.35
C LYS A 50 10.88 -15.11 0.02
N ASP A 51 11.58 -15.42 1.10
CA ASP A 51 11.22 -15.09 2.49
C ASP A 51 11.75 -13.72 2.95
N VAL A 52 12.41 -12.96 2.07
CA VAL A 52 12.78 -11.56 2.36
C VAL A 52 11.56 -10.63 2.21
N GLU A 53 11.44 -9.71 3.14
CA GLU A 53 10.51 -8.59 3.08
C GLU A 53 11.26 -7.34 2.66
N VAL A 54 10.69 -6.56 1.74
CA VAL A 54 11.36 -5.39 1.17
C VAL A 54 10.48 -4.16 1.39
N ALA A 55 11.08 -3.07 1.88
CA ALA A 55 10.53 -1.73 1.80
C ALA A 55 11.42 -0.90 0.86
N CYS A 56 10.87 -0.27 -0.16
CA CYS A 56 11.64 0.40 -1.20
C CYS A 56 10.96 1.65 -1.75
N ILE A 57 11.72 2.43 -2.52
CA ILE A 57 11.23 3.58 -3.27
C ILE A 57 11.23 3.27 -4.77
N GLY A 58 10.29 3.85 -5.51
CA GLY A 58 10.31 3.89 -6.97
C GLY A 58 11.04 5.13 -7.51
N PRO A 59 10.96 5.36 -8.84
CA PRO A 59 11.58 6.52 -9.48
C PRO A 59 11.14 7.88 -8.91
N SER A 60 9.94 7.98 -8.35
CA SER A 60 9.44 9.21 -7.71
C SER A 60 10.26 9.58 -6.46
N GLY A 61 10.65 8.59 -5.65
CA GLY A 61 11.52 8.80 -4.49
C GLY A 61 12.95 9.13 -4.91
N GLU A 62 13.47 8.43 -5.93
CA GLU A 62 14.81 8.69 -6.48
C GLU A 62 14.95 10.11 -7.05
N LYS A 63 13.87 10.62 -7.66
CA LYS A 63 13.77 12.00 -8.19
C LYS A 63 13.29 13.03 -7.15
N LEU A 64 13.21 12.64 -5.88
CA LEU A 64 12.89 13.52 -4.75
C LEU A 64 11.53 14.23 -4.85
N SER A 65 10.52 13.58 -5.43
CA SER A 65 9.14 14.11 -5.40
C SER A 65 8.65 14.27 -3.96
N HIS A 66 8.19 15.46 -3.57
CA HIS A 66 7.75 15.75 -2.21
C HIS A 66 6.56 14.90 -1.73
N ILE A 67 5.88 14.21 -2.64
CA ILE A 67 4.78 13.28 -2.36
C ILE A 67 5.18 11.81 -2.60
N ALA A 68 6.47 11.52 -2.75
CA ALA A 68 6.95 10.16 -2.92
C ALA A 68 6.74 9.31 -1.66
N ALA A 69 6.31 8.08 -1.89
CA ALA A 69 6.03 7.08 -0.87
C ALA A 69 7.18 6.07 -0.71
N VAL A 70 7.14 5.32 0.39
CA VAL A 70 7.89 4.07 0.56
C VAL A 70 6.91 2.91 0.50
N LEU A 71 7.20 1.91 -0.31
CA LEU A 71 6.32 0.76 -0.54
C LEU A 71 6.92 -0.55 -0.04
N SER A 72 6.07 -1.43 0.46
CA SER A 72 6.42 -2.78 0.88
C SER A 72 5.27 -3.75 0.59
N LYS A 73 5.47 -4.68 -0.34
CA LYS A 73 4.38 -5.52 -0.87
C LYS A 73 3.18 -4.67 -1.30
N ASN A 74 2.07 -4.81 -0.59
CA ASN A 74 0.81 -4.11 -0.86
C ASN A 74 0.57 -2.97 0.13
N ARG A 75 1.63 -2.45 0.76
CA ARG A 75 1.57 -1.41 1.79
C ARG A 75 2.40 -0.21 1.38
N THR A 76 1.93 0.96 1.80
CA THR A 76 2.49 2.23 1.38
C THR A 76 2.57 3.18 2.59
N ALA A 77 3.77 3.65 2.90
CA ALA A 77 3.98 4.84 3.73
C ALA A 77 3.92 6.06 2.79
N ALA A 78 2.70 6.56 2.57
CA ALA A 78 2.37 7.37 1.40
C ALA A 78 2.64 8.88 1.52
N ARG A 79 2.54 9.43 2.74
CA ARG A 79 2.48 10.89 2.96
C ARG A 79 3.77 11.43 3.56
N SER A 80 3.88 12.75 3.59
CA SER A 80 4.99 13.50 4.19
C SER A 80 6.33 13.37 3.46
N GLY A 81 6.33 12.88 2.21
CA GLY A 81 7.53 12.83 1.37
C GLY A 81 8.62 11.89 1.86
N LEU A 82 8.27 10.87 2.65
CA LEU A 82 9.25 9.92 3.20
C LEU A 82 10.04 9.19 2.10
N GLY A 83 9.42 8.93 0.95
CA GLY A 83 10.12 8.37 -0.21
C GLY A 83 11.19 9.30 -0.78
N ALA A 84 10.96 10.62 -0.78
CA ALA A 84 11.98 11.59 -1.18
C ALA A 84 13.10 11.71 -0.15
N VAL A 85 12.78 11.65 1.15
CA VAL A 85 13.82 11.62 2.19
C VAL A 85 14.70 10.38 2.02
N MET A 86 14.11 9.21 1.80
CA MET A 86 14.84 7.97 1.52
C MET A 86 15.70 8.07 0.25
N GLY A 87 15.14 8.61 -0.84
CA GLY A 87 15.87 8.85 -2.09
C GLY A 87 17.02 9.85 -1.96
N SER A 88 16.87 10.90 -1.16
CA SER A 88 17.92 11.91 -0.91
C SER A 88 19.17 11.31 -0.28
N LYS A 89 19.02 10.19 0.43
CA LYS A 89 20.13 9.45 1.04
C LYS A 89 20.77 8.44 0.09
N LYS A 90 20.27 8.33 -1.14
CA LYS A 90 20.58 7.27 -2.12
C LYS A 90 20.30 5.86 -1.57
N LEU A 91 19.29 5.74 -0.69
CA LEU A 91 18.86 4.47 -0.14
C LEU A 91 17.68 3.94 -0.96
N LYS A 92 17.90 2.91 -1.78
CA LYS A 92 16.89 2.33 -2.67
C LYS A 92 15.87 1.46 -1.92
N ALA A 93 16.36 0.67 -0.97
CA ALA A 93 15.53 -0.30 -0.26
C ALA A 93 16.09 -0.65 1.12
N VAL A 94 15.21 -1.23 1.94
CA VAL A 94 15.51 -1.96 3.16
C VAL A 94 14.93 -3.36 2.99
N ALA A 95 15.79 -4.37 2.92
CA ALA A 95 15.45 -5.77 2.78
C ALA A 95 15.73 -6.49 4.10
N VAL A 96 14.75 -7.22 4.62
CA VAL A 96 14.84 -7.87 5.94
C VAL A 96 14.44 -9.33 5.83
N LYS A 97 15.29 -10.21 6.36
CA LYS A 97 15.07 -11.65 6.52
C LYS A 97 15.40 -12.05 7.94
N GLY A 98 14.47 -12.70 8.63
CA GLY A 98 14.67 -13.07 10.03
C GLY A 98 13.75 -14.18 10.50
N LYS A 99 14.29 -15.08 11.33
CA LYS A 99 13.53 -16.14 12.01
C LYS A 99 13.69 -16.08 13.54
N MET A 100 14.26 -14.98 14.05
CA MET A 100 14.40 -14.76 15.49
C MET A 100 13.02 -14.65 16.13
N LYS A 101 12.82 -15.33 17.26
CA LYS A 101 11.60 -15.20 18.06
C LYS A 101 11.58 -13.83 18.74
N VAL A 102 10.41 -13.19 18.75
CA VAL A 102 10.17 -12.02 19.59
C VAL A 102 9.85 -12.52 21.00
N PRO A 103 10.65 -12.16 22.03
CA PRO A 103 10.37 -12.60 23.39
C PRO A 103 9.07 -11.97 23.89
N LEU A 104 8.25 -12.78 24.56
CA LEU A 104 7.03 -12.33 25.23
C LEU A 104 7.23 -12.47 26.73
N ALA A 105 6.80 -11.47 27.50
CA ALA A 105 6.85 -11.54 28.96
C ALA A 105 5.94 -12.65 29.52
N ASP A 106 4.77 -12.84 28.89
CA ASP A 106 3.79 -13.89 29.22
C ASP A 106 3.13 -14.41 27.94
N GLU A 107 3.53 -15.62 27.52
CA GLU A 107 3.01 -16.25 26.30
C GLU A 107 1.54 -16.64 26.43
N GLU A 108 1.13 -17.16 27.59
CA GLU A 108 -0.23 -17.64 27.81
C GLU A 108 -1.22 -16.49 27.87
N LYS A 109 -0.86 -15.42 28.60
CA LYS A 109 -1.68 -14.20 28.63
C LYS A 109 -1.79 -13.55 27.26
N THR A 110 -0.71 -13.56 26.47
CA THR A 110 -0.74 -13.04 25.09
C THR A 110 -1.71 -13.84 24.22
N LYS A 111 -1.73 -15.18 24.34
CA LYS A 111 -2.67 -16.05 23.61
C LYS A 111 -4.12 -15.81 24.04
N GLU A 112 -4.37 -15.72 25.36
CA GLU A 112 -5.69 -15.44 25.93
C GLU A 112 -6.25 -14.11 25.41
N LEU A 113 -5.47 -13.04 25.52
CA LEU A 113 -5.88 -11.69 25.09
C LEU A 113 -6.11 -11.65 23.58
N ARG A 114 -5.26 -12.31 22.79
CA ARG A 114 -5.47 -12.42 21.33
C ARG A 114 -6.83 -13.05 21.02
N LYS A 115 -7.15 -14.18 21.67
CA LYS A 115 -8.42 -14.89 21.45
C LYS A 115 -9.62 -14.02 21.85
N LYS A 116 -9.54 -13.35 23.00
CA LYS A 116 -10.57 -12.41 23.48
C LYS A 116 -10.83 -11.30 22.46
N TRP A 117 -9.80 -10.54 22.09
CA TRP A 117 -9.97 -9.39 21.20
C TRP A 117 -10.35 -9.79 19.77
N GLN A 118 -9.94 -10.97 19.31
CA GLN A 118 -10.40 -11.49 18.02
C GLN A 118 -11.91 -11.81 18.03
N ALA A 119 -12.44 -12.32 19.14
CA ALA A 119 -13.88 -12.60 19.27
C ALA A 119 -14.72 -11.31 19.39
N GLU A 120 -14.13 -10.23 19.89
CA GLU A 120 -14.78 -8.93 20.05
C GLU A 120 -14.67 -8.03 18.80
N LEU A 121 -14.07 -8.50 17.70
CA LEU A 121 -14.00 -7.74 16.45
C LEU A 121 -15.40 -7.49 15.89
N GLY A 122 -15.79 -6.23 15.81
CA GLY A 122 -17.09 -5.78 15.29
C GLY A 122 -17.02 -4.37 14.69
N GLY A 123 -18.14 -3.65 14.69
CA GLY A 123 -18.21 -2.29 14.17
C GLY A 123 -17.89 -2.22 12.67
N HIS A 124 -17.02 -1.29 12.27
CA HIS A 124 -16.65 -1.06 10.86
C HIS A 124 -16.02 -2.29 10.17
N ILE A 125 -15.56 -3.29 10.93
CA ILE A 125 -15.01 -4.54 10.39
C ILE A 125 -16.05 -5.31 9.55
N VAL A 126 -17.34 -5.19 9.88
CA VAL A 126 -18.42 -5.83 9.10
C VAL A 126 -18.48 -5.31 7.66
N TRP A 127 -17.95 -4.10 7.42
CA TRP A 127 -17.85 -3.49 6.10
C TRP A 127 -16.46 -3.68 5.49
N LEU A 128 -15.38 -3.46 6.26
CA LEU A 128 -14.00 -3.63 5.77
C LEU A 128 -13.71 -5.06 5.31
N LYS A 129 -14.27 -6.07 5.98
CA LYS A 129 -14.01 -7.46 5.66
C LYS A 129 -14.58 -7.84 4.29
N PRO A 130 -15.84 -7.59 3.93
CA PRO A 130 -16.32 -7.86 2.57
C PRO A 130 -15.78 -6.86 1.53
N PHE A 131 -15.79 -5.56 1.84
CA PHE A 131 -15.65 -4.52 0.83
C PHE A 131 -14.26 -3.86 0.77
N GLY A 132 -13.42 -4.03 1.80
CA GLY A 132 -12.25 -3.17 1.99
C GLY A 132 -12.66 -1.75 2.34
N THR A 133 -11.72 -0.79 2.27
CA THR A 133 -12.05 0.63 2.50
C THR A 133 -12.96 1.27 1.43
N PRO A 134 -13.07 0.79 0.16
CA PRO A 134 -13.98 1.37 -0.82
C PRO A 134 -15.45 1.46 -0.41
N PHE A 135 -15.89 0.74 0.64
CA PHE A 135 -17.22 0.93 1.24
C PHE A 135 -17.54 2.37 1.66
N LEU A 136 -16.51 3.18 1.92
CA LEU A 136 -16.68 4.58 2.30
C LEU A 136 -17.03 5.49 1.13
N VAL A 137 -16.85 5.07 -0.13
CA VAL A 137 -17.15 5.93 -1.30
C VAL A 137 -18.63 6.29 -1.32
N ASP A 138 -19.51 5.29 -1.27
CA ASP A 138 -20.95 5.49 -1.31
C ASP A 138 -21.46 6.32 -0.13
N ILE A 139 -20.92 6.04 1.05
CA ILE A 139 -21.27 6.76 2.29
C ILE A 139 -20.83 8.22 2.18
N GLY A 140 -19.58 8.46 1.80
CA GLY A 140 -18.99 9.80 1.75
C GLY A 140 -19.59 10.69 0.68
N VAL A 141 -19.93 10.15 -0.50
CA VAL A 141 -20.63 10.91 -1.55
C VAL A 141 -22.01 11.35 -1.10
N GLN A 142 -22.75 10.47 -0.39
CA GLN A 142 -24.11 10.76 0.08
C GLN A 142 -24.13 11.68 1.31
N SER A 143 -23.16 11.54 2.22
CA SER A 143 -23.09 12.35 3.43
C SER A 143 -22.42 13.71 3.24
N GLY A 144 -21.70 13.91 2.13
CA GLY A 144 -20.85 15.09 1.89
C GLY A 144 -19.45 15.00 2.51
N ASP A 145 -19.03 13.82 2.95
CA ASP A 145 -17.70 13.57 3.55
C ASP A 145 -16.63 13.16 2.52
N SER A 146 -17.03 12.92 1.26
CA SER A 146 -16.08 12.72 0.16
C SER A 146 -15.71 14.04 -0.51
N PRO A 147 -14.43 14.21 -0.91
CA PRO A 147 -14.00 15.34 -1.72
C PRO A 147 -14.65 15.27 -3.09
N VAL A 148 -15.38 16.31 -3.47
CA VAL A 148 -16.03 16.42 -4.78
C VAL A 148 -15.61 17.74 -5.42
N ARG A 149 -15.12 17.67 -6.67
CA ARG A 149 -14.60 18.83 -7.41
C ARG A 149 -13.65 19.67 -6.54
N ASN A 150 -12.57 19.08 -6.03
CA ASN A 150 -11.63 19.75 -5.13
C ASN A 150 -12.31 20.46 -3.94
N TRP A 151 -13.20 19.74 -3.23
CA TRP A 151 -13.98 20.23 -2.09
C TRP A 151 -14.96 21.40 -2.37
N THR A 152 -15.19 21.76 -3.64
CA THR A 152 -16.15 22.82 -3.99
C THR A 152 -17.54 22.29 -4.33
N GLY A 153 -17.68 20.98 -4.57
CA GLY A 153 -18.93 20.36 -4.98
C GLY A 153 -19.62 19.57 -3.86
N VAL A 154 -20.86 19.19 -4.12
CA VAL A 154 -21.69 18.32 -3.28
C VAL A 154 -21.94 17.02 -4.03
N GLY A 155 -21.59 15.88 -3.45
CA GLY A 155 -21.61 14.58 -4.13
C GLY A 155 -22.93 14.23 -4.81
N VAL A 156 -24.05 14.35 -4.10
CA VAL A 156 -25.38 14.05 -4.65
C VAL A 156 -25.86 15.01 -5.75
N ILE A 157 -25.19 16.14 -5.95
CA ILE A 157 -25.55 17.16 -6.96
C ILE A 157 -24.54 17.14 -8.12
N ASP A 158 -23.26 17.26 -7.80
CA ASP A 158 -22.17 17.44 -8.78
C ASP A 158 -21.60 16.11 -9.30
N PHE A 159 -21.86 14.99 -8.62
CA PHE A 159 -21.36 13.66 -9.00
C PHE A 159 -22.41 12.55 -8.75
N PRO A 160 -23.64 12.68 -9.33
CA PRO A 160 -24.77 11.78 -9.06
C PRO A 160 -24.58 10.36 -9.63
N ASP A 161 -23.63 10.17 -10.53
CA ASP A 161 -23.30 8.93 -11.27
C ASP A 161 -22.04 8.24 -10.73
N PHE A 162 -21.78 8.33 -9.43
CA PHE A 162 -20.64 7.75 -8.71
C PHE A 162 -20.66 6.22 -8.58
N GLN A 163 -21.76 5.56 -8.92
CA GLN A 163 -22.07 4.15 -8.67
C GLN A 163 -21.05 3.18 -9.28
N PRO A 164 -20.38 3.48 -10.42
CA PRO A 164 -19.26 2.68 -10.90
C PRO A 164 -18.04 2.65 -9.95
N LEU A 165 -17.94 3.59 -9.00
CA LEU A 165 -16.91 3.65 -7.97
C LEU A 165 -17.37 3.03 -6.63
N ALA A 166 -18.64 2.68 -6.52
CA ALA A 166 -19.20 2.13 -5.30
C ALA A 166 -18.60 0.77 -4.96
N LYS A 167 -18.71 0.38 -3.70
CA LYS A 167 -18.10 -0.86 -3.18
C LYS A 167 -18.46 -2.11 -3.98
N GLU A 168 -19.69 -2.24 -4.46
CA GLU A 168 -20.13 -3.39 -5.26
C GLU A 168 -19.34 -3.51 -6.58
N ALA A 169 -19.21 -2.40 -7.32
CA ALA A 169 -18.47 -2.36 -8.59
C ALA A 169 -16.98 -2.66 -8.38
N VAL A 170 -16.40 -2.13 -7.30
CA VAL A 170 -15.01 -2.42 -6.93
C VAL A 170 -14.81 -3.90 -6.57
N ILE A 171 -15.77 -4.52 -5.87
CA ILE A 171 -15.72 -5.94 -5.52
C ILE A 171 -15.89 -6.85 -6.72
N GLU A 172 -16.79 -6.54 -7.65
CA GLU A 172 -16.98 -7.32 -8.87
C GLU A 172 -15.67 -7.44 -9.69
N ARG A 173 -14.85 -6.39 -9.66
CA ARG A 173 -13.54 -6.34 -10.32
C ARG A 173 -12.38 -6.87 -9.48
N THR A 174 -12.61 -7.21 -8.21
CA THR A 174 -11.59 -7.81 -7.36
C THR A 174 -11.40 -9.29 -7.76
N ASP A 175 -10.17 -9.71 -7.99
CA ASP A 175 -9.80 -11.10 -8.25
C ASP A 175 -9.71 -11.89 -6.94
N LYS A 176 -8.85 -11.43 -6.03
CA LYS A 176 -8.63 -12.08 -4.73
C LYS A 176 -8.33 -11.08 -3.63
N LYS A 177 -8.75 -11.41 -2.42
CA LYS A 177 -8.46 -10.62 -1.21
C LYS A 177 -7.13 -11.03 -0.59
N PHE A 178 -6.49 -10.09 0.12
CA PHE A 178 -5.30 -10.38 0.92
C PHE A 178 -5.38 -9.74 2.31
N ALA A 179 -4.61 -10.27 3.23
CA ALA A 179 -4.45 -9.73 4.57
C ALA A 179 -3.01 -9.27 4.83
N CYS A 180 -2.89 -8.29 5.74
CA CYS A 180 -1.62 -8.02 6.39
C CYS A 180 -1.14 -9.23 7.19
N TYR A 181 0.13 -9.20 7.60
CA TYR A 181 0.69 -10.18 8.51
C TYR A 181 -0.21 -10.35 9.75
N MET A 182 -0.66 -11.59 9.99
CA MET A 182 -1.53 -12.00 11.11
C MET A 182 -2.88 -11.26 11.23
N CYS A 183 -3.31 -10.48 10.22
CA CYS A 183 -4.55 -9.73 10.29
C CYS A 183 -5.76 -10.61 9.92
N PRO A 184 -6.80 -10.74 10.78
CA PRO A 184 -7.98 -11.56 10.49
C PRO A 184 -9.02 -10.86 9.59
N ILE A 185 -8.83 -9.57 9.28
CA ILE A 185 -9.81 -8.76 8.54
C ILE A 185 -9.65 -8.95 7.03
N GLY A 186 -8.41 -8.84 6.52
CA GLY A 186 -8.13 -8.97 5.09
C GLY A 186 -8.83 -7.93 4.23
N CYS A 187 -8.65 -6.64 4.54
CA CYS A 187 -9.29 -5.53 3.82
C CYS A 187 -8.69 -5.26 2.43
N GLY A 188 -7.52 -5.82 2.10
CA GLY A 188 -6.85 -5.59 0.82
C GLY A 188 -7.36 -6.52 -0.27
N GLY A 189 -7.11 -6.15 -1.53
CA GLY A 189 -7.42 -7.01 -2.67
C GLY A 189 -6.53 -6.72 -3.88
N TYR A 190 -6.55 -7.65 -4.81
CA TYR A 190 -5.94 -7.51 -6.12
C TYR A 190 -7.04 -7.50 -7.18
N MET A 191 -6.83 -6.72 -8.23
CA MET A 191 -7.80 -6.52 -9.31
C MET A 191 -7.58 -7.53 -10.43
N LYS A 192 -8.69 -7.92 -11.07
CA LYS A 192 -8.68 -8.55 -12.40
C LYS A 192 -8.06 -7.59 -13.42
N ALA A 193 -7.43 -8.11 -14.47
CA ALA A 193 -6.85 -7.28 -15.53
C ALA A 193 -7.88 -6.28 -16.12
N GLY A 194 -7.41 -5.09 -16.47
CA GLY A 194 -8.22 -4.09 -17.18
C GLY A 194 -8.58 -4.57 -18.58
N THR A 195 -9.84 -4.46 -18.96
CA THR A 195 -10.36 -4.94 -20.26
C THR A 195 -10.86 -3.81 -21.15
N GLY A 196 -11.11 -2.62 -20.61
CA GLY A 196 -11.48 -1.43 -21.37
C GLY A 196 -10.27 -0.62 -21.85
N GLU A 197 -10.48 0.69 -21.95
CA GLU A 197 -9.50 1.65 -22.45
C GLU A 197 -8.24 1.71 -21.58
N TYR A 198 -8.43 1.71 -20.25
CA TYR A 198 -7.34 1.86 -19.28
C TYR A 198 -6.82 0.50 -18.84
N LYS A 199 -5.88 -0.05 -19.62
CA LYS A 199 -5.30 -1.37 -19.37
C LYS A 199 -4.27 -1.35 -18.23
N TYR A 200 -4.49 -2.25 -17.28
CA TYR A 200 -3.56 -2.58 -16.20
C TYR A 200 -3.50 -4.11 -16.04
N ALA A 201 -2.37 -4.62 -15.55
CA ALA A 201 -2.17 -6.06 -15.42
C ALA A 201 -3.05 -6.66 -14.31
N ALA A 202 -3.40 -7.94 -14.44
CA ALA A 202 -3.97 -8.68 -13.31
C ALA A 202 -2.99 -8.63 -12.14
N GLY A 203 -3.51 -8.49 -10.91
CA GLY A 203 -2.67 -8.33 -9.73
C GLY A 203 -2.38 -6.89 -9.35
N ALA A 204 -2.88 -5.88 -10.08
CA ALA A 204 -2.86 -4.50 -9.61
C ALA A 204 -3.58 -4.41 -8.25
N ARG A 205 -3.10 -3.53 -7.35
CA ARG A 205 -3.71 -3.39 -6.03
C ARG A 205 -5.11 -2.77 -6.19
N ARG A 206 -6.07 -3.31 -5.45
CA ARG A 206 -7.39 -2.69 -5.33
C ARG A 206 -7.25 -1.28 -4.78
N PRO A 207 -7.86 -0.25 -5.40
CA PRO A 207 -7.82 1.08 -4.86
C PRO A 207 -8.48 1.08 -3.48
N GLU A 208 -7.83 1.74 -2.53
CA GLU A 208 -8.46 2.06 -1.24
C GLU A 208 -9.41 3.26 -1.43
N TYR A 209 -10.26 3.55 -0.45
CA TYR A 209 -11.18 4.71 -0.47
C TYR A 209 -10.48 5.98 -0.93
N GLU A 210 -9.32 6.30 -0.34
CA GLU A 210 -8.57 7.52 -0.66
C GLU A 210 -8.12 7.56 -2.13
N THR A 211 -7.68 6.44 -2.69
CA THR A 211 -7.32 6.37 -4.12
C THR A 211 -8.55 6.58 -5.00
N THR A 212 -9.67 5.94 -4.64
CA THR A 212 -10.94 6.09 -5.38
C THR A 212 -11.50 7.50 -5.29
N ALA A 213 -11.45 8.13 -4.12
CA ALA A 213 -11.93 9.49 -3.91
C ALA A 213 -11.05 10.52 -4.62
N MET A 214 -9.72 10.42 -4.47
CA MET A 214 -8.77 11.39 -5.04
C MET A 214 -8.72 11.38 -6.56
N PHE A 215 -8.80 10.21 -7.20
CA PHE A 215 -8.83 10.12 -8.66
C PHE A 215 -10.25 10.05 -9.25
N GLY A 216 -11.25 9.85 -8.40
CA GLY A 216 -12.65 9.73 -8.79
C GLY A 216 -13.47 10.96 -8.42
N THR A 217 -14.12 10.93 -7.26
CA THR A 217 -15.06 11.99 -6.81
C THR A 217 -14.43 13.39 -6.83
N ASN A 218 -13.17 13.50 -6.41
CA ASN A 218 -12.45 14.76 -6.37
C ASN A 218 -12.23 15.38 -7.76
N CYS A 219 -12.17 14.52 -8.79
CA CYS A 219 -11.92 14.87 -10.18
C CYS A 219 -13.16 14.75 -11.08
N LEU A 220 -14.33 14.43 -10.52
CA LEU A 220 -15.56 14.11 -11.28
C LEU A 220 -15.36 13.00 -12.31
N ASN A 221 -14.61 11.96 -11.93
CA ASN A 221 -14.28 10.83 -12.78
C ASN A 221 -14.90 9.55 -12.22
N ASN A 222 -15.86 8.95 -12.92
CA ASN A 222 -16.47 7.68 -12.52
C ASN A 222 -15.88 6.46 -13.25
N ASN A 223 -14.79 6.62 -13.99
CA ASN A 223 -14.16 5.50 -14.67
C ASN A 223 -13.24 4.71 -13.71
N LEU A 224 -13.76 3.60 -13.16
CA LEU A 224 -13.04 2.75 -12.22
C LEU A 224 -11.73 2.17 -12.79
N GLU A 225 -11.67 1.81 -14.08
CA GLU A 225 -10.42 1.31 -14.68
C GLU A 225 -9.33 2.37 -14.73
N SER A 226 -9.69 3.61 -15.04
CA SER A 226 -8.75 4.74 -15.04
C SER A 226 -8.15 4.97 -13.65
N ILE A 227 -8.98 4.84 -12.60
CA ILE A 227 -8.58 5.00 -11.20
C ILE A 227 -7.66 3.87 -10.77
N ILE A 228 -7.99 2.62 -11.13
CA ILE A 228 -7.12 1.46 -10.86
C ILE A 228 -5.78 1.65 -11.57
N LYS A 229 -5.79 2.10 -12.83
CA LYS A 229 -4.56 2.37 -13.58
C LYS A 229 -3.73 3.49 -12.94
N ALA A 230 -4.36 4.56 -12.50
CA ALA A 230 -3.68 5.65 -11.80
C ALA A 230 -3.04 5.15 -10.49
N GLY A 231 -3.77 4.36 -9.71
CA GLY A 231 -3.24 3.71 -8.50
C GLY A 231 -2.05 2.80 -8.80
N ASP A 232 -2.14 1.99 -9.86
CA ASP A 232 -1.08 1.09 -10.32
C ASP A 232 0.19 1.84 -10.76
N ILE A 233 0.06 3.05 -11.30
CA ILE A 233 1.20 3.92 -11.64
C ILE A 233 1.81 4.57 -10.40
N CYS A 234 0.98 4.90 -9.40
CA CYS A 234 1.43 5.51 -8.15
C CYS A 234 2.16 4.53 -7.22
N ASP A 235 1.84 3.23 -7.33
CA ASP A 235 2.46 2.15 -6.56
C ASP A 235 3.84 1.75 -7.12
#